data_AF-A0A948ANQ2-F1
#
_entry.id   AF-A0A948ANQ2-F1
#
_cell.length_a   1.000
_cell.length_b   1.000
_cell.length_c   1.000
_cell.angle_alpha   90.00
_cell.angle_beta   90.00
_cell.angle_gamma   90.00
#
_symmetry.space_group_name_H-M   'P 1'
#
loop_
_entity.id
_entity.type
_entity.pdbx_description
1 polymer ?
#
loop_
_entity_poly.entity_id
_entity_poly.type
_entity_poly.pdbx_seq_one_letter_code
_entity_poly.pdbx_strand_id
1 'polypeptide(L)' 'MTQSIGILTSGGDSPGLNAAIRGVGKACVSHYGMHIVGIRDGFRGLMENRTMPLEGEQLSGILTLGGT' A
#
# COMPACT_ATOMS: atom_id res chain seq x y z
N MET A 1 21.56 -3.32 3.64
CA MET A 1 20.79 -2.22 3.02
C MET A 1 19.32 -2.49 3.27
N THR A 2 18.53 -1.50 3.65
CA THR A 2 17.07 -1.65 3.80
C THR A 2 16.42 -1.33 2.47
N GLN A 3 15.57 -2.22 1.96
CA GLN A 3 14.88 -2.02 0.69
C GLN A 3 13.55 -1.31 0.91
N SER A 4 13.17 -0.46 -0.04
CA SER A 4 11.90 0.27 -0.01
C SER A 4 11.10 -0.02 -1.29
N ILE A 5 9.78 -0.16 -1.15
CA ILE A 5 8.85 -0.30 -2.28
C ILE A 5 7.75 0.75 -2.23
N GLY A 6 7.30 1.17 -3.41
CA GLY A 6 6.12 2.02 -3.57
C GLY A 6 4.90 1.19 -4.00
N ILE A 7 3.73 1.48 -3.45
CA ILE A 7 2.45 0.86 -3.83
C ILE A 7 1.47 1.97 -4.21
N LEU A 8 0.84 1.82 -5.39
CA LEU A 8 -0.27 2.63 -5.84
C LEU A 8 -1.31 1.73 -6.49
N THR A 9 -2.57 2.14 -6.46
CA THR A 9 -3.63 1.56 -7.31
C THR A 9 -4.02 2.58 -8.36
N SER A 10 -4.30 2.12 -9.58
CA SER A 10 -4.68 2.97 -10.70
C SER A 10 -5.76 2.29 -11.51
N GLY A 11 -6.73 3.08 -11.98
CA GLY A 11 -7.93 2.58 -12.66
C GLY A 11 -9.17 2.69 -11.77
N GLY A 12 -10.23 1.98 -12.15
CA GLY A 12 -11.46 1.91 -11.36
C GLY A 12 -11.25 1.08 -10.09
N ASP A 13 -11.95 1.47 -9.03
CA ASP A 13 -11.85 0.80 -7.74
C ASP A 13 -12.56 -0.56 -7.76
N SER A 14 -12.03 -1.54 -7.03
CA SER A 14 -12.50 -2.93 -7.07
C SER A 14 -12.37 -3.62 -5.71
N PRO A 15 -13.34 -4.50 -5.34
CA PRO A 15 -13.21 -5.35 -4.17
C PRO A 15 -11.90 -6.16 -4.19
N GLY A 16 -11.16 -6.12 -3.08
CA GLY A 16 -9.92 -6.88 -2.90
C GLY A 16 -8.62 -6.10 -3.08
N LEU A 17 -8.66 -4.83 -3.54
CA LEU A 17 -7.45 -4.00 -3.63
C LEU A 17 -6.83 -3.75 -2.25
N ASN A 18 -7.66 -3.44 -1.24
CA ASN A 18 -7.21 -3.39 0.15
C ASN A 18 -6.61 -4.72 0.66
N ALA A 19 -7.15 -5.86 0.24
CA ALA A 19 -6.60 -7.17 0.59
C ALA A 19 -5.23 -7.41 -0.07
N ALA A 20 -5.06 -6.99 -1.33
CA ALA A 20 -3.78 -7.06 -2.04
C ALA A 20 -2.71 -6.16 -1.40
N ILE A 21 -3.06 -4.91 -1.10
CA ILE A 21 -2.18 -3.96 -0.38
C ILE A 21 -1.77 -4.56 0.96
N ARG A 22 -2.72 -5.12 1.72
CA ARG A 22 -2.43 -5.78 3.00
C ARG A 22 -1.50 -6.99 2.83
N GLY A 23 -1.73 -7.82 1.82
CA GLY A 23 -0.92 -9.01 1.55
C GLY A 23 0.53 -8.68 1.29
N VAL A 24 0.79 -7.76 0.34
CA VAL A 24 2.14 -7.25 0.05
C VAL A 24 2.72 -6.56 1.29
N GLY A 25 1.92 -5.71 1.92
CA GLY A 25 2.29 -4.94 3.11
C GLY A 25 2.83 -5.81 4.25
N LYS A 26 2.03 -6.80 4.66
CA LYS A 26 2.40 -7.72 5.74
C LYS A 26 3.59 -8.59 5.36
N ALA A 27 3.72 -8.99 4.09
CA ALA A 27 4.88 -9.76 3.64
C ALA A 27 6.17 -8.96 3.75
N CYS A 28 6.21 -7.76 3.18
CA CYS A 28 7.35 -6.85 3.20
C CYS A 28 7.81 -6.49 4.62
N VAL A 29 6.88 -6.15 5.51
CA VAL A 29 7.21 -5.80 6.90
C VAL A 29 7.66 -7.02 7.70
N SER A 30 6.93 -8.14 7.62
CA SER A 30 7.12 -9.27 8.56
C SER A 30 8.21 -10.25 8.13
N HIS A 31 8.46 -10.40 6.82
CA HIS A 31 9.40 -11.40 6.30
C HIS A 31 10.68 -10.79 5.71
N TYR A 32 10.61 -9.55 5.21
CA TYR A 32 11.71 -8.96 4.46
C TYR A 32 12.31 -7.70 5.12
N GLY A 33 11.72 -7.19 6.20
CA GLY A 33 12.19 -5.97 6.87
C GLY A 33 12.21 -4.75 5.95
N MET A 34 11.29 -4.69 4.98
CA MET A 34 11.23 -3.63 3.97
C MET A 34 10.34 -2.46 4.42
N HIS A 35 10.67 -1.26 3.95
CA HIS A 35 9.81 -0.08 4.10
C HIS A 35 8.85 0.04 2.92
N ILE A 36 7.64 0.52 3.19
CA ILE A 36 6.57 0.59 2.20
C ILE A 36 6.04 2.01 2.16
N VAL A 37 5.96 2.55 0.95
CA VAL A 37 5.41 3.87 0.67
C VAL A 37 4.13 3.70 -0.12
N GLY A 38 3.00 4.03 0.49
CA GLY A 38 1.72 4.16 -0.21
C GLY A 38 1.68 5.48 -0.98
N ILE A 39 1.18 5.45 -2.20
CA ILE A 39 1.01 6.62 -3.05
C ILE A 39 -0.49 6.79 -3.31
N ARG A 40 -1.02 7.97 -2.98
CA ARG A 40 -2.47 8.22 -3.05
C ARG A 40 -2.92 8.55 -4.46
N ASP A 41 -4.16 8.22 -4.80
CA ASP A 41 -4.79 8.53 -6.10
C ASP A 41 -3.95 8.13 -7.33
N GLY A 42 -3.31 6.97 -7.26
CA GLY A 42 -2.55 6.38 -8.36
C GLY A 42 -1.43 7.27 -8.89
N PHE A 43 -1.31 7.34 -10.21
CA PHE A 43 -0.25 8.11 -10.88
C PHE A 43 -0.32 9.61 -10.59
N ARG A 44 -1.49 10.16 -10.28
CA ARG A 44 -1.61 11.58 -9.94
C ARG A 44 -0.87 11.88 -8.64
N GLY A 45 -1.08 11.10 -7.59
CA GLY A 45 -0.32 11.31 -6.36
C GLY A 45 1.15 10.96 -6.50
N LEU A 46 1.53 10.07 -7.41
CA LEU A 46 2.95 9.87 -7.73
C LEU A 46 3.56 11.15 -8.29
N MET A 47 2.91 11.78 -9.27
CA MET A 47 3.37 13.04 -9.87
C MET A 47 3.43 14.18 -8.85
N GLU A 48 2.45 14.22 -7.94
CA GLU A 48 2.29 15.29 -6.94
C GLU A 48 3.02 14.98 -5.61
N ASN A 49 3.83 13.91 -5.54
CA ASN A 49 4.51 13.46 -4.31
C ASN A 49 3.58 13.24 -3.10
N ARG A 50 2.36 12.76 -3.33
CA ARG A 50 1.36 12.47 -2.30
C ARG A 50 1.55 11.05 -1.76
N THR A 51 2.53 10.91 -0.89
CA THR A 51 2.95 9.64 -0.32
C THR A 51 2.64 9.54 1.17
N MET A 52 2.56 8.31 1.68
CA MET A 52 2.44 8.01 3.10
C MET A 52 3.17 6.71 3.44
N PRO A 53 3.74 6.56 4.64
CA PRO A 53 4.24 5.28 5.10
C PRO A 53 3.07 4.28 5.26
N LEU A 54 3.28 3.05 4.78
CA LEU A 54 2.37 1.92 5.02
C LEU A 54 2.98 1.00 6.07
N GLU A 55 2.57 1.19 7.32
CA GLU A 55 3.05 0.44 8.48
C GLU A 55 1.94 -0.46 9.06
N GLY A 56 2.23 -1.10 10.20
CA GLY A 56 1.37 -2.12 10.78
C GLY A 56 -0.07 -1.66 11.06
N GLU A 57 -0.26 -0.39 11.42
CA GLU A 57 -1.56 0.22 11.72
C GLU A 57 -2.39 0.45 10.45
N GLN A 58 -1.78 1.03 9.41
CA GLN A 58 -2.39 1.31 8.11
C GLN A 58 -2.78 0.03 7.36
N LEU A 59 -2.07 -1.08 7.63
CA LEU A 59 -2.36 -2.40 7.06
C LEU A 59 -3.34 -3.23 7.91
N SER A 60 -3.75 -2.72 9.08
CA SER A 60 -4.71 -3.37 9.97
C SER A 60 -6.14 -2.98 9.60
N GLY A 61 -7.10 -3.90 9.75
CA GLY A 61 -8.52 -3.63 9.49
C GLY A 61 -8.94 -3.48 8.02
N ILE A 62 -8.02 -3.26 7.09
CA ILE A 62 -8.36 -3.02 5.67
C ILE A 62 -8.78 -4.27 4.90
N LEU A 63 -8.52 -5.48 5.41
CA LEU A 63 -8.80 -6.74 4.70
C LEU A 63 -10.26 -6.88 4.25
N THR A 64 -11.18 -6.36 5.06
CA THR A 64 -12.63 -6.46 4.84
C THR A 64 -13.23 -5.20 4.24
N LEU A 65 -12.39 -4.20 3.91
CA LEU A 65 -12.86 -2.96 3.29
C LEU A 65 -12.93 -3.11 1.78
N GLY A 66 -14.04 -2.67 1.21
CA GLY A 66 -14.18 -2.53 -0.23
C GLY A 66 -13.28 -1.42 -0.77
N GLY A 67 -12.98 -1.51 -2.05
CA GLY A 67 -12.23 -0.48 -2.74
C GLY A 67 -10.75 -0.40 -2.37
N THR A 68 -10.21 0.82 -2.38
CA THR A 68 -8.81 1.14 -2.04
C THR A 68 -8.66 2.40 -1.20
#